data_AF-A0A7C3LQW2-F1
#
_entry.id   AF-A0A7C3LQW2-F1
#
_cell.length_a   1.000
_cell.length_b   1.000
_cell.length_c   1.000
_cell.angle_alpha   90.00
_cell.angle_beta   90.00
_cell.angle_gamma   90.00
#
_symmetry.space_group_name_H-M   'P 1'
#
loop_
_entity.id
_entity.type
_entity.pdbx_description
1 polymer ?
#
loop_
_entity_poly.entity_id
_entity_poly.type
_entity_poly.pdbx_seq_one_letter_code
_entity_poly.pdbx_strand_id
1 'polypeptide(L)' 'MSDLLTIGVDDGYFTQEFKELRLKTLLVGVLCLGKKPENIRITTVVVDGSDGTPRTLEI' A
#
# COMPACT_ATOMS: atom_id res chain seq x y z
N MET A 1 20.61 20.18 6.97
CA MET A 1 19.97 19.48 5.83
C MET A 1 18.54 19.22 6.23
N SER A 2 17.55 19.68 5.46
CA SER A 2 16.16 19.25 5.67
C SER A 2 16.03 17.83 5.16
N ASP A 3 15.62 16.91 6.02
CA ASP A 3 15.32 15.54 5.59
C ASP A 3 14.15 15.55 4.61
N LEU A 4 14.23 14.70 3.58
CA LEU A 4 13.19 14.58 2.56
C LEU A 4 11.97 13.85 3.14
N LEU A 5 10.78 14.38 2.86
CA LEU A 5 9.53 13.68 3.11
C LEU A 5 9.26 12.70 1.95
N THR A 6 9.12 11.41 2.25
CA THR A 6 8.83 10.38 1.25
C THR A 6 7.62 9.56 1.65
N ILE A 7 6.84 9.14 0.66
CA ILE A 7 5.75 8.18 0.85
C ILE A 7 6.11 6.92 0.07
N GLY A 8 6.15 5.79 0.76
CA GLY A 8 6.20 4.46 0.14
C GLY A 8 4.82 3.81 0.25
N VAL A 9 4.31 3.28 -0.86
CA VAL A 9 3.07 2.50 -0.90
C VAL A 9 3.40 1.14 -1.50
N ASP A 10 3.00 0.07 -0.82
CA ASP A 10 3.27 -1.30 -1.24
C ASP A 10 2.13 -2.25 -0.82
N ASP A 11 2.00 -3.35 -1.56
CA ASP A 11 1.08 -4.44 -1.29
C ASP A 11 1.79 -5.80 -1.39
N GLY A 12 1.09 -6.86 -1.02
CA GLY A 12 1.65 -8.21 -1.13
C GLY A 12 1.80 -8.65 -2.58
N TYR A 13 2.84 -9.44 -2.88
CA TYR A 13 2.90 -10.21 -4.13
C TYR A 13 1.98 -11.43 -4.04
N PHE A 14 1.20 -11.68 -5.10
CA PHE A 14 0.28 -12.82 -5.18
C PHE A 14 0.52 -13.64 -6.46
N THR A 15 0.64 -14.97 -6.30
CA THR A 15 0.66 -15.93 -7.41
C THR A 15 -0.70 -15.97 -8.11
N GLN A 16 -0.74 -16.48 -9.34
CA GLN A 16 -1.95 -16.49 -10.17
C GLN A 16 -3.15 -17.16 -9.50
N GLU A 17 -2.92 -18.26 -8.76
CA GLU A 17 -3.97 -18.97 -8.02
C GLU A 17 -4.73 -18.07 -7.02
N PHE A 18 -4.07 -17.08 -6.41
CA PHE A 18 -4.72 -16.13 -5.50
C PHE A 18 -5.42 -14.99 -6.24
N LYS A 19 -4.93 -14.60 -7.43
CA LYS A 19 -5.56 -13.58 -8.26
C LYS A 19 -6.95 -14.03 -8.72
N GLU A 20 -7.09 -15.31 -9.07
CA GLU A 20 -8.36 -15.90 -9.49
C GLU A 20 -9.41 -15.94 -8.37
N LEU A 21 -8.98 -15.99 -7.11
CA LEU A 21 -9.86 -16.02 -5.94
C LEU A 21 -10.41 -14.64 -5.53
N ARG A 22 -9.85 -13.55 -6.06
CA ARG A 22 -10.24 -12.16 -5.74
C ARG A 22 -10.36 -11.88 -4.24
N LEU A 23 -9.39 -12.38 -3.47
CA LEU A 23 -9.33 -12.17 -2.03
C LEU A 23 -8.92 -10.74 -1.68
N LYS A 24 -9.15 -10.33 -0.43
CA LYS A 24 -8.63 -9.07 0.09
C LYS A 24 -7.19 -9.22 0.55
N THR A 25 -6.37 -8.23 0.25
CA THR A 25 -5.00 -8.06 0.77
C THR A 25 -4.86 -6.71 1.46
N LEU A 26 -3.78 -6.54 2.23
CA LEU A 26 -3.37 -5.26 2.78
C LEU A 26 -2.70 -4.40 1.71
N LEU A 27 -3.01 -3.10 1.74
CA LEU A 27 -2.26 -2.04 1.09
C LEU A 27 -1.69 -1.15 2.21
N VAL A 28 -0.38 -0.95 2.21
CA VAL A 28 0.33 -0.24 3.28
C VAL A 28 1.01 1.00 2.71
N GLY A 29 0.77 2.14 3.34
CA GLY A 29 1.51 3.38 3.07
C GLY A 29 2.28 3.85 4.29
N VAL A 30 3.52 4.25 4.07
CA VAL A 30 4.40 4.78 5.12
C VAL A 30 4.92 6.15 4.70
N LEU A 31 4.64 7.15 5.54
CA LEU A 31 5.24 8.48 5.45
C LEU A 31 6.54 8.47 6.24
N CYS A 32 7.66 8.78 5.58
CA CYS A 32 8.98 8.83 6.17
C CYS A 32 9.55 10.25 6.11
N LEU A 33 10.25 10.65 7.18
CA LEU A 33 11.17 11.76 7.18
C LEU A 33 12.59 11.20 7.18
N GLY A 34 13.27 11.26 6.02
CA GLY A 34 14.52 10.55 5.82
C GLY A 34 14.34 9.03 5.94
N LYS A 35 14.91 8.42 6.99
CA LYS A 35 14.77 6.99 7.29
C LYS A 35 13.79 6.68 8.43
N LYS A 36 13.18 7.71 9.03
CA LYS A 36 12.29 7.56 10.18
C LYS A 36 10.83 7.50 9.71
N PRO A 37 10.09 6.42 10.00
CA PRO A 37 8.65 6.39 9.79
C PRO A 37 7.97 7.38 10.74
N GLU A 38 7.16 8.29 10.19
CA GLU A 38 6.38 9.26 10.95
C GLU A 38 4.90 8.86 11.02
N ASN A 39 4.38 8.23 9.97
CA ASN A 39 2.98 7.78 9.93
C ASN A 39 2.84 6.52 9.07
N ILE A 40 1.88 5.67 9.44
CA ILE A 40 1.54 4.44 8.73
C ILE A 40 0.02 4.40 8.54
N ARG A 41 -0.41 4.18 7.29
CA ARG A 41 -1.80 3.88 6.93
C ARG A 41 -1.88 2.49 6.37
N ILE A 42 -2.93 1.76 6.79
CA ILE A 42 -3.21 0.40 6.33
C ILE A 42 -4.67 0.37 5.90
N THR A 43 -4.90 -0.12 4.70
CA THR A 43 -6.24 -0.41 4.17
C THR A 43 -6.25 -1.77 3.50
N THR A 44 -7.37 -2.15 2.91
CA THR A 44 -7.48 -3.38 2.14
C THR A 44 -7.88 -3.09 0.70
N VAL A 45 -7.29 -3.84 -0.23
CA VAL A 45 -7.65 -3.87 -1.66
C VAL A 45 -8.00 -5.31 -2.06
N VAL A 46 -8.73 -5.47 -3.16
CA VAL A 46 -8.99 -6.78 -3.75
C VAL A 46 -7.85 -7.13 -4.69
N VAL A 47 -7.25 -8.31 -4.53
CA VAL A 47 -6.21 -8.83 -5.44
C VAL A 47 -6.81 -8.94 -6.85
N ASP A 48 -6.12 -8.36 -7.83
CA ASP A 48 -6.59 -8.24 -9.23
C ASP A 48 -7.99 -7.55 -9.34
N GLY A 49 -8.33 -6.74 -8.33
CA GLY A 49 -9.52 -5.91 -8.28
C GLY A 49 -9.32 -4.55 -8.96
N SER A 50 -10.37 -3.74 -8.95
CA SER A 50 -10.36 -2.38 -9.50
C SER A 50 -10.32 -1.28 -8.42
N ASP A 51 -10.09 -1.66 -7.16
CA ASP A 51 -10.12 -0.75 -6.01
C ASP A 51 -8.73 -0.29 -5.55
N GLY A 52 -7.63 -0.74 -6.18
CA GLY A 52 -6.27 -0.32 -5.84
C GLY A 52 -6.08 1.19 -5.91
N THR A 53 -6.37 1.82 -7.06
CA THR A 53 -6.23 3.27 -7.24
C THR A 53 -7.02 4.12 -6.24
N PRO A 54 -8.34 3.92 -6.03
CA PRO A 54 -9.07 4.72 -5.07
C PRO A 54 -8.58 4.51 -3.63
N ARG A 55 -8.13 3.30 -3.26
CA ARG A 55 -7.57 3.02 -1.93
C ARG A 55 -6.21 3.66 -1.69
N THR A 56 -5.36 3.74 -2.72
CA THR A 56 -4.07 4.45 -2.62
C THR A 56 -4.26 5.94 -2.35
N LEU A 57 -5.37 6.56 -2.79
CA LEU A 57 -5.64 7.98 -2.53
C LEU A 57 -6.15 8.25 -1.10
N GLU A 58 -6.57 7.21 -0.36
CA GLU A 58 -6.98 7.29 1.04
C GLU A 58 -5.79 7.16 2.01
N ILE A 59 -4.62 6.80 1.50
CA ILE A 59 -3.35 6.61 2.22
C ILE A 59 -2.57 7.93 2.25
#